data_AF-A0A502CRL3-F1
#
_entry.id   AF-A0A502CRL3-F1
#
_cell.length_a   1.000
_cell.length_b   1.000
_cell.length_c   1.000
_cell.angle_alpha   90.00
_cell.angle_beta   90.00
_cell.angle_gamma   90.00
#
_symmetry.space_group_name_H-M   'P 1'
#
loop_
_entity.id
_entity.type
_entity.pdbx_description
1 polymer ?
#
loop_
_entity_poly.entity_id
_entity_poly.type
_entity_poly.pdbx_seq_one_letter_code
_entity_poly.pdbx_strand_id
1 'polypeptide(L)'
;MVSGAPARTAGDESSVALTRRARRMYRMLHEHYPYAHCELDFENPLQLLVATVLSAQTTDVMVNKVTPQLFARYPDAAALAGADRDEMETLLKPTGFFRAKTNSVMKLGAELVERFDGEVPPRMKDLVTLPGVGRKTANVALGNAFGIPGITVDTHFGRLVRRFGWTTEDDPVKVEHAVGALIPRKEWTMLSHVLIFHGRRTCHAKKPACGACPIARLCPSYGIGETDPVKADKLLKFELAPGATNPYAASTPVLPGSPTAGASAPAGQGAVPPATAGAPSQPRGIPTSTGATAS
;
A
#
# COMPACT_ATOMS: atom_id res chain seq x y z
N MET A 1 7.58 -28.13 20.93
CA MET A 1 6.12 -28.12 20.66
C MET A 1 5.61 -26.73 20.98
N VAL A 2 5.49 -25.85 19.98
CA VAL A 2 4.96 -24.49 20.19
C VAL A 2 3.46 -24.55 19.99
N SER A 3 2.69 -24.46 21.07
CA SER A 3 1.23 -24.33 21.03
C SER A 3 0.83 -23.11 20.22
N GLY A 4 0.29 -23.33 19.02
CA GLY A 4 -0.38 -22.31 18.23
C GLY A 4 -1.78 -22.09 18.77
N ALA A 5 -2.03 -20.92 19.35
CA ALA A 5 -3.39 -20.48 19.64
C ALA A 5 -4.21 -20.46 18.33
N PRO A 6 -5.45 -20.95 18.32
CA PRO A 6 -6.26 -21.01 17.11
C PRO A 6 -6.52 -19.60 16.56
N ALA A 7 -6.45 -19.46 15.24
CA ALA A 7 -6.84 -18.25 14.54
C ALA A 7 -8.31 -17.96 14.86
N ARG A 8 -8.61 -16.77 15.42
CA ARG A 8 -9.98 -16.37 15.76
C ARG A 8 -10.80 -16.26 14.48
N THR A 9 -11.92 -16.97 14.42
CA THR A 9 -12.91 -16.89 13.34
C THR A 9 -13.53 -15.48 13.29
N ALA A 10 -13.71 -14.95 12.08
CA ALA A 10 -14.14 -13.57 11.84
C ALA A 10 -15.59 -13.24 12.28
N GLY A 11 -16.36 -14.21 12.78
CA GLY A 11 -17.80 -14.08 13.06
C GLY A 11 -18.18 -13.30 14.31
N ASP A 12 -17.31 -13.23 15.32
CA ASP A 12 -17.65 -12.67 16.66
C ASP A 12 -16.83 -11.43 17.05
N GLU A 13 -16.15 -10.79 16.08
CA GLU A 13 -15.28 -9.65 16.37
C GLU A 13 -16.09 -8.33 16.43
N SER A 14 -16.03 -7.61 17.57
CA SER A 14 -16.59 -6.26 17.67
C SER A 14 -15.96 -5.29 16.65
N SER A 15 -16.70 -4.24 16.25
CA SER A 15 -16.20 -3.20 15.32
C SER A 15 -14.90 -2.53 15.78
N VAL A 16 -14.73 -2.35 17.09
CA VAL A 16 -13.51 -1.80 17.70
C VAL A 16 -12.35 -2.78 17.58
N ALA A 17 -12.58 -4.07 17.85
CA ALA A 17 -11.55 -5.09 17.71
C ALA A 17 -11.12 -5.23 16.24
N LEU A 18 -12.08 -5.23 15.30
CA LEU A 18 -11.83 -5.23 13.86
C LEU A 18 -10.94 -4.06 13.44
N THR A 19 -11.30 -2.84 13.87
CA THR A 19 -10.53 -1.63 13.58
C THR A 19 -9.10 -1.73 14.12
N ARG A 20 -8.93 -2.21 15.37
CA ARG A 20 -7.61 -2.41 15.99
C ARG A 20 -6.78 -3.43 15.22
N ARG A 21 -7.38 -4.56 14.82
CA ARG A 21 -6.72 -5.61 14.06
C ARG A 21 -6.32 -5.12 12.67
N ALA A 22 -7.23 -4.47 11.94
CA ALA A 22 -6.95 -3.89 10.62
C ALA A 22 -5.79 -2.90 10.66
N ARG A 23 -5.80 -1.96 11.62
CA ARG A 23 -4.70 -0.98 11.80
C ARG A 23 -3.39 -1.64 12.21
N ARG A 24 -3.42 -2.72 13.01
CA ARG A 24 -2.21 -3.47 13.37
C ARG A 24 -1.64 -4.22 12.16
N MET A 25 -2.49 -4.88 11.39
CA MET A 25 -2.10 -5.56 10.15
C MET A 25 -1.51 -4.58 9.14
N TYR A 26 -2.15 -3.43 8.93
CA TYR A 26 -1.63 -2.37 8.06
C TYR A 26 -0.24 -1.90 8.50
N ARG A 27 -0.03 -1.59 9.78
CA ARG A 27 1.30 -1.17 10.29
C ARG A 27 2.38 -2.22 10.02
N MET A 28 2.10 -3.48 10.32
CA MET A 28 3.05 -4.57 10.07
C MET A 28 3.37 -4.75 8.59
N LEU A 29 2.37 -4.60 7.71
CA LEU A 29 2.60 -4.65 6.27
C LEU A 29 3.38 -3.42 5.77
N HIS A 30 3.08 -2.24 6.28
CA HIS A 30 3.79 -1.01 5.93
C HIS A 30 5.26 -1.06 6.37
N GLU A 31 5.54 -1.56 7.58
CA GLU A 31 6.90 -1.81 8.07
C GLU A 31 7.63 -2.87 7.23
N HIS A 32 6.90 -3.86 6.71
CA HIS A 32 7.46 -4.91 5.85
C HIS A 32 7.73 -4.42 4.41
N TYR A 33 6.95 -3.45 3.93
CA TYR A 33 7.10 -2.83 2.61
C TYR A 33 7.30 -1.30 2.76
N PRO A 34 8.39 -0.82 3.38
CA PRO A 34 8.60 0.61 3.60
C PRO A 34 8.84 1.39 2.30
N TYR A 35 9.12 0.66 1.21
CA TYR A 35 9.35 1.15 -0.15
C TYR A 35 8.11 0.99 -1.05
N ALA A 36 6.93 0.66 -0.51
CA ALA A 36 5.72 0.55 -1.33
C ALA A 36 5.38 1.88 -2.01
N HIS A 37 5.22 1.86 -3.32
CA HIS A 37 4.92 3.03 -4.14
C HIS A 37 4.13 2.62 -5.39
N CYS A 38 3.74 3.59 -6.22
CA CYS A 38 3.17 3.29 -7.53
C CYS A 38 4.26 2.72 -8.45
N GLU A 39 4.12 1.47 -8.91
CA GLU A 39 5.12 0.81 -9.77
C GLU A 39 5.10 1.30 -11.23
N LEU A 40 4.26 2.30 -11.58
CA LEU A 40 4.28 2.97 -12.88
C LEU A 40 5.23 4.17 -12.79
N ASP A 41 6.11 4.32 -13.78
CA ASP A 41 7.06 5.43 -13.83
C ASP A 41 6.39 6.69 -14.41
N PHE A 42 6.53 7.83 -13.73
CA PHE A 42 5.98 9.11 -14.15
C PHE A 42 6.72 10.29 -13.50
N GLU A 43 6.70 11.43 -14.17
CA GLU A 43 7.28 12.70 -13.67
C GLU A 43 6.20 13.74 -13.34
N ASN A 44 5.00 13.60 -13.89
CA ASN A 44 3.91 14.56 -13.72
C ASN A 44 2.52 13.88 -13.79
N PRO A 45 1.43 14.60 -13.44
CA PRO A 45 0.08 14.04 -13.42
C PRO A 45 -0.41 13.48 -14.77
N LEU A 46 -0.04 14.13 -15.89
CA LEU A 46 -0.42 13.68 -17.23
C LEU A 46 0.20 12.32 -17.55
N GLN A 47 1.51 12.19 -17.31
CA GLN A 47 2.24 10.94 -17.52
C GLN A 47 1.62 9.80 -16.69
N LEU A 48 1.32 10.03 -15.41
CA LEU A 48 0.69 9.02 -14.57
C LEU A 48 -0.70 8.62 -15.09
N LEU A 49 -1.52 9.59 -15.51
CA LEU A 49 -2.86 9.32 -16.01
C LEU A 49 -2.81 8.48 -17.29
N VAL A 50 -1.95 8.84 -18.24
CA VAL A 50 -1.73 8.10 -19.48
C VAL A 50 -1.17 6.70 -19.17
N ALA A 51 -0.13 6.58 -18.35
CA ALA A 51 0.44 5.31 -17.95
C ALA A 51 -0.61 4.39 -17.30
N THR A 52 -1.49 4.93 -16.47
CA THR A 52 -2.57 4.17 -15.82
C THR A 52 -3.60 3.69 -16.85
N VAL A 53 -4.00 4.52 -17.82
CA VAL A 53 -4.87 4.10 -18.92
C VAL A 53 -4.21 2.98 -19.74
N LEU A 54 -2.92 3.12 -20.03
CA LEU A 54 -2.15 2.10 -20.76
C LEU A 54 -2.00 0.80 -19.97
N SER A 55 -1.96 0.86 -18.63
CA SER A 55 -1.83 -0.30 -17.74
C SER A 55 -3.01 -1.27 -17.79
N ALA A 56 -4.15 -0.84 -18.36
CA ALA A 56 -5.30 -1.71 -18.56
C ALA A 56 -4.90 -2.98 -19.33
N GLN A 57 -5.06 -4.14 -18.68
CA GLN A 57 -4.76 -5.47 -19.22
C GLN A 57 -3.31 -5.62 -19.76
N THR A 58 -2.35 -4.93 -19.15
CA THR A 58 -0.91 -5.12 -19.39
C THR A 58 -0.16 -5.07 -18.07
N THR A 59 1.13 -5.40 -18.09
CA THR A 59 1.98 -5.30 -16.91
C THR A 59 2.61 -3.91 -16.79
N ASP A 60 2.82 -3.45 -15.57
CA ASP A 60 3.50 -2.17 -15.29
C ASP A 60 4.90 -2.14 -15.94
N VAL A 61 5.62 -3.27 -15.90
CA VAL A 61 6.91 -3.44 -16.60
C VAL A 61 6.82 -3.15 -18.11
N MET A 62 5.75 -3.57 -18.78
CA MET A 62 5.58 -3.29 -20.20
C MET A 62 5.24 -1.82 -20.43
N VAL A 63 4.41 -1.21 -19.58
CA VAL A 63 4.08 0.21 -19.67
C VAL A 63 5.33 1.07 -19.48
N ASN A 64 6.15 0.77 -18.48
CA ASN A 64 7.38 1.50 -18.17
C ASN A 64 8.45 1.35 -19.26
N LYS A 65 8.37 0.31 -20.11
CA LYS A 65 9.23 0.18 -21.30
C LYS A 65 8.81 1.09 -22.46
N VAL A 66 7.51 1.33 -22.59
CA VAL A 66 6.92 2.08 -23.72
C VAL A 66 6.83 3.57 -23.42
N THR A 67 6.48 3.92 -22.19
CA THR A 67 6.19 5.30 -21.77
C THR A 67 7.36 6.29 -21.95
N PRO A 68 8.65 5.94 -21.78
CA PRO A 68 9.74 6.89 -22.03
C PRO A 68 9.77 7.40 -23.47
N GLN A 69 9.56 6.51 -24.45
CA GLN A 69 9.51 6.90 -25.87
C GLN A 69 8.22 7.67 -26.17
N LEU A 70 7.10 7.24 -25.59
CA LEU A 70 5.82 7.91 -25.75
C LEU A 70 5.87 9.36 -25.24
N PHE A 71 6.39 9.59 -24.04
CA PHE A 71 6.43 10.92 -23.42
C PHE A 71 7.53 11.82 -24.00
N ALA A 72 8.62 11.24 -24.51
CA ALA A 72 9.59 12.01 -25.30
C ALA A 72 8.96 12.52 -26.61
N ARG A 73 8.10 11.72 -27.24
CA ARG A 73 7.44 12.07 -28.50
C ARG A 73 6.22 12.99 -28.30
N TYR A 74 5.45 12.74 -27.24
CA TYR A 74 4.21 13.45 -26.91
C TYR A 74 4.26 13.92 -25.44
N PRO A 75 4.95 15.04 -25.16
CA PRO A 75 5.25 15.46 -23.79
C PRO A 75 4.06 16.08 -23.04
N ASP A 76 3.05 16.59 -23.76
CA ASP A 76 1.91 17.30 -23.20
C ASP A 76 0.56 16.86 -23.81
N ALA A 77 -0.54 17.37 -23.27
CA ALA A 77 -1.89 17.00 -23.70
C ALA A 77 -2.18 17.40 -25.15
N ALA A 78 -1.64 18.53 -25.62
CA ALA A 78 -1.81 18.99 -26.99
C ALA A 78 -1.07 18.09 -27.99
N ALA A 79 0.15 17.65 -27.65
CA ALA A 79 0.92 16.70 -28.42
C ALA A 79 0.23 15.33 -28.49
N LEU A 80 -0.41 14.88 -27.41
CA LEU A 80 -1.22 13.66 -27.42
C LEU A 80 -2.49 13.80 -28.27
N ALA A 81 -3.16 14.95 -28.20
CA ALA A 81 -4.37 15.23 -28.96
C ALA A 81 -4.09 15.26 -30.48
N GLY A 82 -2.98 15.87 -30.88
CA GLY A 82 -2.54 16.03 -32.27
C GLY A 82 -1.62 14.91 -32.78
N ALA A 83 -1.49 13.80 -32.05
CA ALA A 83 -0.57 12.73 -32.41
C ALA A 83 -0.94 12.08 -33.75
N ASP A 84 0.07 11.69 -34.54
CA ASP A 84 -0.15 10.79 -35.66
C ASP A 84 -0.59 9.41 -35.15
N ARG A 85 -1.73 8.94 -35.65
CA ARG A 85 -2.36 7.73 -35.14
C ARG A 85 -1.54 6.48 -35.45
N ASP A 86 -0.93 6.38 -36.63
CA ASP A 86 -0.20 5.19 -37.05
C ASP A 86 1.15 5.09 -36.31
N GLU A 87 1.80 6.23 -36.07
CA GLU A 87 2.98 6.34 -35.21
C GLU A 87 2.66 5.91 -33.78
N MET A 88 1.59 6.45 -33.18
CA MET A 88 1.18 6.10 -31.82
C MET A 88 0.77 4.62 -31.70
N GLU A 89 0.03 4.08 -32.67
CA GLU A 89 -0.31 2.65 -32.69
C GLU A 89 0.94 1.76 -32.73
N THR A 90 1.97 2.19 -33.48
CA THR A 90 3.26 1.48 -33.55
C THR A 90 3.97 1.49 -32.20
N LEU A 91 4.04 2.64 -31.53
CA LEU A 91 4.63 2.78 -30.19
C LEU A 91 3.88 1.95 -29.14
N LEU A 92 2.55 1.94 -29.19
CA LEU A 92 1.70 1.28 -28.19
C LEU A 92 1.49 -0.21 -28.45
N LYS A 93 1.87 -0.73 -29.62
CA LYS A 93 1.70 -2.14 -30.01
C LYS A 93 2.14 -3.16 -28.94
N PRO A 94 3.26 -2.98 -28.21
CA PRO A 94 3.70 -3.92 -27.17
C PRO A 94 2.73 -4.03 -25.98
N THR A 95 1.90 -3.01 -25.74
CA THR A 95 0.98 -2.97 -24.59
C THR A 95 -0.30 -3.79 -24.78
N GLY A 96 -0.55 -4.34 -25.97
CA GLY A 96 -1.79 -5.04 -26.31
C GLY A 96 -3.01 -4.10 -26.37
N PHE A 97 -4.06 -4.50 -27.09
CA PHE A 97 -5.26 -3.67 -27.35
C PHE A 97 -4.91 -2.23 -27.82
N PHE A 98 -3.78 -2.09 -28.52
CA PHE A 98 -3.13 -0.81 -28.79
C PHE A 98 -4.01 0.17 -29.56
N ARG A 99 -4.91 -0.31 -30.44
CA ARG A 99 -5.85 0.56 -31.16
C ARG A 99 -6.84 1.27 -30.23
N ALA A 100 -7.41 0.51 -29.28
CA ALA A 100 -8.33 1.06 -28.29
C ALA A 100 -7.59 2.00 -27.32
N LYS A 101 -6.36 1.64 -26.94
CA LYS A 101 -5.50 2.47 -26.09
C LYS A 101 -5.09 3.77 -26.79
N THR A 102 -4.68 3.71 -28.05
CA THR A 102 -4.35 4.88 -28.89
C THR A 102 -5.53 5.85 -28.95
N ASN A 103 -6.72 5.34 -29.30
CA ASN A 103 -7.94 6.13 -29.31
C ASN A 103 -8.24 6.75 -27.94
N SER A 104 -8.05 6.02 -26.85
CA SER A 104 -8.30 6.53 -25.49
C SER A 104 -7.32 7.64 -25.12
N VAL A 105 -6.03 7.45 -25.41
CA VAL A 105 -4.97 8.43 -25.08
C VAL A 105 -5.11 9.70 -25.90
N MET A 106 -5.34 9.61 -27.21
CA MET A 106 -5.54 10.78 -28.06
C MET A 106 -6.79 11.57 -27.65
N LYS A 107 -7.92 10.87 -27.38
CA LYS A 107 -9.14 11.52 -26.90
C LYS A 107 -8.96 12.13 -25.51
N LEU A 108 -8.22 11.47 -24.63
CA LEU A 108 -7.87 12.02 -23.32
C LEU A 108 -7.07 13.32 -23.47
N GLY A 109 -6.07 13.36 -24.35
CA GLY A 109 -5.34 14.59 -24.67
C GLY A 109 -6.27 15.70 -25.19
N ALA A 110 -7.14 15.38 -26.15
CA ALA A 110 -8.08 16.33 -26.72
C ALA A 110 -9.05 16.93 -25.67
N GLU A 111 -9.63 16.09 -24.82
CA GLU A 111 -10.54 16.51 -23.75
C GLU A 111 -9.85 17.38 -22.69
N LEU A 112 -8.58 17.09 -22.38
CA LEU A 112 -7.79 17.92 -21.49
C LEU A 112 -7.55 19.32 -22.08
N VAL A 113 -7.20 19.40 -23.37
CA VAL A 113 -7.01 20.69 -24.05
C VAL A 113 -8.32 21.47 -24.14
N GLU A 114 -9.42 20.83 -24.53
CA GLU A 114 -10.70 21.49 -24.78
C GLU A 114 -11.36 22.02 -23.50
N ARG A 115 -11.27 21.27 -22.39
CA ARG A 115 -12.07 21.54 -21.17
C ARG A 115 -11.25 21.91 -19.94
N PHE A 116 -9.95 21.63 -19.95
CA PHE A 116 -9.09 21.74 -18.77
C PHE A 116 -7.76 22.44 -19.06
N ASP A 117 -7.69 23.24 -20.13
CA ASP A 117 -6.51 24.02 -20.52
C ASP A 117 -5.22 23.18 -20.69
N GLY A 118 -5.37 21.90 -21.06
CA GLY A 118 -4.27 20.95 -21.22
C GLY A 118 -3.76 20.31 -19.91
N GLU A 119 -4.36 20.64 -18.77
CA GLU A 119 -3.93 20.20 -17.44
C GLU A 119 -4.84 19.12 -16.86
N VAL A 120 -4.25 18.19 -16.10
CA VAL A 120 -5.02 17.13 -15.43
C VAL A 120 -5.77 17.73 -14.22
N PRO A 121 -7.11 17.66 -14.15
CA PRO A 121 -7.85 18.29 -13.06
C PRO A 121 -7.67 17.53 -11.74
N PRO A 122 -7.39 18.20 -10.61
CA PRO A 122 -7.15 17.56 -9.30
C PRO A 122 -8.47 17.21 -8.57
N ARG A 123 -9.48 16.71 -9.29
CA ARG A 123 -10.82 16.46 -8.75
C ARG A 123 -11.44 15.19 -9.33
N MET A 124 -11.92 14.31 -8.45
CA MET A 124 -12.56 13.04 -8.82
C MET A 124 -13.68 13.22 -9.85
N LYS A 125 -14.60 14.15 -9.60
CA LYS A 125 -15.77 14.38 -10.47
C LYS A 125 -15.39 14.79 -11.90
N ASP A 126 -14.24 15.42 -12.07
CA ASP A 126 -13.77 15.92 -13.36
C ASP A 126 -12.99 14.80 -14.07
N LEU A 127 -12.11 14.11 -13.34
CA LEU A 127 -11.32 12.99 -13.87
C LEU A 127 -12.19 11.86 -14.41
N VAL A 128 -13.28 11.48 -13.73
CA VAL A 128 -14.14 10.37 -14.17
C VAL A 128 -14.95 10.69 -15.44
N THR A 129 -14.94 11.96 -15.88
CA THR A 129 -15.52 12.34 -17.19
C THR A 129 -14.56 12.12 -18.35
N LEU A 130 -13.27 11.88 -18.06
CA LEU A 130 -12.26 11.69 -19.10
C LEU A 130 -12.33 10.27 -19.70
N PRO A 131 -12.12 10.12 -21.02
CA PRO A 131 -12.11 8.82 -21.69
C PRO A 131 -11.10 7.85 -21.08
N GLY A 132 -11.55 6.63 -20.76
CA GLY A 132 -10.69 5.59 -20.17
C GLY A 132 -10.38 5.79 -18.68
N VAL A 133 -10.90 6.84 -18.04
CA VAL A 133 -10.66 7.15 -16.63
C VAL A 133 -11.87 6.77 -15.79
N GLY A 134 -11.81 5.59 -15.17
CA GLY A 134 -12.77 5.20 -14.13
C GLY A 134 -12.38 5.73 -12.75
N ARG A 135 -13.26 5.52 -11.74
CA ARG A 135 -13.01 5.93 -10.34
C ARG A 135 -11.68 5.39 -9.78
N LYS A 136 -11.32 4.14 -10.10
CA LYS A 136 -10.03 3.56 -9.70
C LYS A 136 -8.85 4.36 -10.28
N THR A 137 -8.86 4.58 -11.60
CA THR A 137 -7.83 5.35 -12.31
C THR A 137 -7.71 6.76 -11.75
N ALA A 138 -8.84 7.42 -11.48
CA ALA A 138 -8.86 8.74 -10.86
C ALA A 138 -8.24 8.73 -9.46
N ASN A 139 -8.56 7.74 -8.61
CA ASN A 139 -7.93 7.61 -7.28
C ASN A 139 -6.41 7.37 -7.37
N VAL A 140 -5.93 6.62 -8.37
CA VAL A 140 -4.47 6.46 -8.61
C VAL A 140 -3.83 7.81 -8.91
N ALA A 141 -4.39 8.58 -9.84
CA ALA A 141 -3.86 9.89 -10.23
C ALA A 141 -3.89 10.89 -9.07
N LEU A 142 -5.04 11.02 -8.40
CA LEU A 142 -5.23 11.91 -7.25
C LEU A 142 -4.27 11.59 -6.10
N GLY A 143 -4.15 10.30 -5.77
CA GLY A 143 -3.32 9.85 -4.65
C GLY A 143 -1.83 10.06 -4.88
N ASN A 144 -1.33 9.76 -6.08
CA ASN A 144 0.10 9.72 -6.35
C ASN A 144 0.65 11.02 -6.95
N ALA A 145 -0.12 11.72 -7.79
CA ALA A 145 0.35 12.94 -8.43
C ALA A 145 -0.09 14.22 -7.69
N PHE A 146 -1.21 14.19 -6.97
CA PHE A 146 -1.74 15.36 -6.26
C PHE A 146 -1.73 15.24 -4.73
N GLY A 147 -1.33 14.09 -4.18
CA GLY A 147 -1.33 13.83 -2.74
C GLY A 147 -2.74 13.81 -2.11
N ILE A 148 -3.79 13.68 -2.91
CA ILE A 148 -5.19 13.64 -2.45
C ILE A 148 -5.55 12.20 -2.12
N PRO A 149 -5.76 11.84 -0.84
CA PRO A 149 -5.88 10.43 -0.46
C PRO A 149 -7.12 9.74 -1.05
N GLY A 150 -6.92 8.55 -1.62
CA GLY A 150 -7.95 7.70 -2.21
C GLY A 150 -7.62 6.22 -2.07
N ILE A 151 -8.64 5.38 -1.91
CA ILE A 151 -8.48 3.92 -1.92
C ILE A 151 -8.65 3.41 -3.34
N THR A 152 -7.68 2.65 -3.83
CA THR A 152 -7.77 2.04 -5.16
C THR A 152 -8.10 0.56 -5.02
N VAL A 153 -9.40 0.24 -5.08
CA VAL A 153 -9.84 -1.16 -5.01
C VAL A 153 -9.57 -1.87 -6.34
N ASP A 154 -8.50 -2.65 -6.38
CA ASP A 154 -8.18 -3.56 -7.47
C ASP A 154 -8.40 -5.03 -7.08
N THR A 155 -8.00 -5.95 -7.96
CA THR A 155 -8.14 -7.38 -7.72
C THR A 155 -7.26 -7.91 -6.58
N HIS A 156 -6.15 -7.23 -6.27
CA HIS A 156 -5.31 -7.55 -5.11
C HIS A 156 -5.97 -7.04 -3.84
N PHE A 157 -6.29 -5.75 -3.79
CA PHE A 157 -6.91 -5.08 -2.66
C PHE A 157 -8.21 -5.79 -2.24
N GLY A 158 -9.17 -5.95 -3.15
CA GLY A 158 -10.46 -6.58 -2.85
C GLY A 158 -10.30 -8.00 -2.32
N ARG A 159 -9.44 -8.82 -2.95
CA ARG A 159 -9.13 -10.18 -2.48
C ARG A 159 -8.54 -10.16 -1.07
N LEU A 160 -7.61 -9.26 -0.81
CA LEU A 160 -6.89 -9.22 0.46
C LEU A 160 -7.78 -8.76 1.60
N VAL A 161 -8.54 -7.69 1.44
CA VAL A 161 -9.40 -7.17 2.52
C VAL A 161 -10.50 -8.17 2.90
N ARG A 162 -10.96 -8.99 1.94
CA ARG A 162 -11.83 -10.14 2.22
C ARG A 162 -11.09 -11.25 2.97
N ARG A 163 -9.89 -11.64 2.54
CA ARG A 163 -9.05 -12.63 3.26
C ARG A 163 -8.69 -12.17 4.68
N PHE A 164 -8.49 -10.88 4.86
CA PHE A 164 -8.20 -10.29 6.15
C PHE A 164 -9.45 -10.17 7.03
N GLY A 165 -10.64 -10.47 6.51
CA GLY A 165 -11.89 -10.29 7.22
C GLY A 165 -12.11 -8.83 7.62
N TRP A 166 -11.73 -7.88 6.76
CA TRP A 166 -12.03 -6.45 6.95
C TRP A 166 -13.40 -6.08 6.40
N THR A 167 -13.86 -6.83 5.40
CA THR A 167 -15.20 -6.70 4.80
C THR A 167 -15.55 -8.00 4.09
N THR A 168 -16.85 -8.25 3.91
CA THR A 168 -17.38 -9.32 3.06
C THR A 168 -17.86 -8.78 1.70
N GLU A 169 -17.74 -7.48 1.47
CA GLU A 169 -18.20 -6.83 0.24
C GLU A 169 -17.33 -7.20 -0.96
N ASP A 170 -17.97 -7.36 -2.11
CA ASP A 170 -17.32 -7.58 -3.41
C ASP A 170 -17.34 -6.36 -4.32
N ASP A 171 -18.34 -5.49 -4.14
CA ASP A 171 -18.46 -4.24 -4.90
C ASP A 171 -17.33 -3.26 -4.53
N PRO A 172 -16.55 -2.74 -5.51
CA PRO A 172 -15.42 -1.86 -5.24
C PRO A 172 -15.77 -0.60 -4.43
N VAL A 173 -16.93 0.00 -4.68
CA VAL A 173 -17.35 1.22 -3.97
C VAL A 173 -17.69 0.89 -2.53
N LYS A 174 -18.42 -0.20 -2.28
CA LYS A 174 -18.71 -0.66 -0.91
C LYS A 174 -17.45 -1.07 -0.16
N VAL A 175 -16.50 -1.73 -0.83
CA VAL A 175 -15.20 -2.07 -0.25
C VAL A 175 -14.42 -0.82 0.16
N GLU A 176 -14.37 0.19 -0.71
CA GLU A 176 -13.75 1.49 -0.42
C GLU A 176 -14.35 2.12 0.85
N HIS A 177 -15.68 2.18 0.95
CA HIS A 177 -16.35 2.72 2.14
C HIS A 177 -16.08 1.90 3.41
N ALA A 178 -16.18 0.57 3.33
CA ALA A 178 -15.97 -0.31 4.48
C ALA A 178 -14.54 -0.21 5.02
N VAL A 179 -13.54 -0.27 4.14
CA VAL A 179 -12.12 -0.18 4.54
C VAL A 179 -11.75 1.24 4.94
N GLY A 180 -12.33 2.25 4.29
CA GLY A 180 -12.15 3.65 4.63
C GLY A 180 -12.63 4.02 6.05
N ALA A 181 -13.60 3.28 6.59
CA ALA A 181 -14.02 3.43 7.99
C ALA A 181 -13.01 2.87 9.00
N LEU A 182 -12.17 1.90 8.59
CA LEU A 182 -11.19 1.25 9.47
C LEU A 182 -9.87 2.03 9.53
N ILE A 183 -9.42 2.56 8.40
CA ILE A 183 -8.09 3.16 8.23
C ILE A 183 -8.21 4.69 8.06
N PRO A 184 -7.41 5.52 8.78
CA PRO A 184 -7.45 6.98 8.62
C PRO A 184 -7.22 7.44 7.19
N ARG A 185 -7.97 8.47 6.76
CA ARG A 185 -7.96 8.96 5.38
C ARG A 185 -6.57 9.27 4.81
N LYS A 186 -5.69 9.86 5.63
CA LYS A 186 -4.31 10.18 5.23
C LYS A 186 -3.47 8.96 4.79
N GLU A 187 -3.86 7.76 5.20
CA GLU A 187 -3.14 6.52 4.91
C GLU A 187 -3.67 5.80 3.66
N TRP A 188 -4.77 6.26 3.04
CA TRP A 188 -5.49 5.49 2.02
C TRP A 188 -4.67 5.16 0.77
N THR A 189 -3.89 6.11 0.28
CA THR A 189 -3.01 5.88 -0.88
C THR A 189 -1.94 4.83 -0.55
N MET A 190 -1.26 5.00 0.58
CA MET A 190 -0.20 4.08 1.00
C MET A 190 -0.73 2.69 1.36
N LEU A 191 -1.91 2.62 2.00
CA LEU A 191 -2.64 1.37 2.24
C LEU A 191 -2.86 0.60 0.94
N SER A 192 -3.26 1.29 -0.13
CA SER A 192 -3.50 0.68 -1.43
C SER A 192 -2.21 0.09 -2.00
N HIS A 193 -1.10 0.82 -1.96
CA HIS A 193 0.22 0.34 -2.40
C HIS A 193 0.69 -0.87 -1.61
N VAL A 194 0.66 -0.78 -0.29
CA VAL A 194 1.08 -1.86 0.63
C VAL A 194 0.28 -3.14 0.37
N LEU A 195 -1.03 -3.03 0.18
CA LEU A 195 -1.87 -4.18 -0.13
C LEU A 195 -1.59 -4.76 -1.52
N ILE A 196 -1.40 -3.92 -2.54
CA ILE A 196 -1.02 -4.39 -3.88
C ILE A 196 0.32 -5.13 -3.82
N PHE A 197 1.32 -4.56 -3.15
CA PHE A 197 2.63 -5.18 -2.93
C PHE A 197 2.46 -6.55 -2.26
N HIS A 198 1.75 -6.60 -1.13
CA HIS A 198 1.52 -7.85 -0.41
C HIS A 198 0.83 -8.90 -1.29
N GLY A 199 -0.16 -8.48 -2.08
CA GLY A 199 -0.92 -9.35 -2.96
C GLY A 199 -0.13 -9.86 -4.17
N ARG A 200 0.91 -9.13 -4.61
CA ARG A 200 1.81 -9.51 -5.71
C ARG A 200 2.99 -10.36 -5.23
N ARG A 201 3.50 -10.10 -4.02
CA ARG A 201 4.74 -10.67 -3.48
C ARG A 201 4.52 -11.91 -2.60
N THR A 202 3.43 -11.96 -1.83
CA THR A 202 3.22 -12.98 -0.79
C THR A 202 1.86 -13.67 -0.87
N CYS A 203 0.77 -12.90 -0.92
CA CYS A 203 -0.59 -13.42 -0.80
C CYS A 203 -1.25 -13.61 -2.18
N HIS A 204 -0.69 -14.55 -2.93
CA HIS A 204 -1.10 -14.89 -4.29
C HIS A 204 -2.55 -15.37 -4.39
N ALA A 205 -3.18 -15.17 -5.54
CA ALA A 205 -4.58 -15.53 -5.76
C ALA A 205 -4.83 -17.04 -5.58
N LYS A 206 -4.02 -17.90 -6.21
CA LYS A 206 -4.20 -19.36 -6.18
C LYS A 206 -3.58 -20.02 -4.93
N LYS A 207 -2.28 -19.83 -4.70
CA LYS A 207 -1.54 -20.45 -3.59
C LYS A 207 -0.75 -19.39 -2.81
N PRO A 208 -1.35 -18.75 -1.78
CA PRO A 208 -0.63 -17.75 -0.98
C PRO A 208 0.43 -18.39 -0.08
N ALA A 209 1.53 -17.65 0.16
CA ALA A 209 2.63 -18.07 1.01
C ALA A 209 2.34 -17.79 2.50
N CYS A 210 1.35 -18.50 3.07
CA CYS A 210 0.88 -18.24 4.43
C CYS A 210 1.99 -18.42 5.49
N GLY A 211 2.84 -19.44 5.32
CA GLY A 211 3.97 -19.73 6.22
C GLY A 211 5.06 -18.65 6.24
N ALA A 212 5.13 -17.81 5.20
CA ALA A 212 6.06 -16.69 5.08
C ALA A 212 5.38 -15.31 5.24
N CYS A 213 4.09 -15.28 5.61
CA CYS A 213 3.32 -14.04 5.67
C CYS A 213 3.61 -13.26 6.97
N PRO A 214 3.99 -11.97 6.91
CA PRO A 214 4.34 -11.18 8.11
C PRO A 214 3.16 -11.01 9.08
N ILE A 215 1.93 -11.05 8.56
CA ILE A 215 0.69 -10.87 9.33
C ILE A 215 -0.05 -12.19 9.62
N ALA A 216 0.60 -13.35 9.42
CA ALA A 216 0.00 -14.68 9.56
C ALA A 216 -0.80 -14.85 10.86
N ARG A 217 -0.25 -14.41 12.00
CA ARG A 217 -0.88 -14.53 13.33
C ARG A 217 -2.16 -13.71 13.51
N LEU A 218 -2.38 -12.71 12.67
CA LEU A 218 -3.54 -11.82 12.72
C LEU A 218 -4.55 -12.08 11.60
N CYS A 219 -4.20 -12.92 10.62
CA CYS A 219 -4.98 -13.14 9.42
C CYS A 219 -6.05 -14.23 9.66
N PRO A 220 -7.35 -13.91 9.56
CA PRO A 220 -8.41 -14.90 9.70
C PRO A 220 -8.37 -15.99 8.63
N SER A 221 -7.83 -15.68 7.44
CA SER A 221 -7.65 -16.65 6.34
C SER A 221 -6.29 -17.36 6.36
N TYR A 222 -5.52 -17.31 7.45
CA TYR A 222 -4.30 -18.11 7.53
C TYR A 222 -4.63 -19.59 7.34
N GLY A 223 -3.85 -20.29 6.51
CA GLY A 223 -4.05 -21.72 6.23
C GLY A 223 -4.69 -22.03 4.87
N ILE A 224 -5.21 -21.05 4.13
CA ILE A 224 -5.74 -21.26 2.77
C ILE A 224 -4.67 -21.53 1.70
N GLY A 225 -3.39 -21.48 2.07
CA GLY A 225 -2.24 -21.66 1.19
C GLY A 225 -1.13 -22.46 1.87
N GLU A 226 0.11 -22.30 1.40
CA GLU A 226 1.24 -23.05 1.96
C GLU A 226 1.58 -22.54 3.37
N THR A 227 1.52 -23.41 4.37
CA THR A 227 1.79 -23.06 5.78
C THR A 227 3.17 -23.45 6.25
N ASP A 228 3.83 -24.41 5.57
CA ASP A 228 5.21 -24.78 5.88
C ASP A 228 6.14 -23.60 5.54
N PRO A 229 6.91 -23.05 6.50
CA PRO A 229 7.71 -21.85 6.26
C PRO A 229 8.72 -22.01 5.13
N VAL A 230 9.36 -23.18 5.03
CA VAL A 230 10.42 -23.44 4.02
C VAL A 230 9.82 -23.56 2.63
N LYS A 231 8.65 -24.18 2.49
CA LYS A 231 7.94 -24.26 1.20
C LYS A 231 7.27 -22.94 0.83
N ALA A 232 6.75 -22.20 1.81
CA ALA A 232 6.09 -20.92 1.59
C ALA A 232 7.10 -19.85 1.12
N ASP A 233 8.32 -19.86 1.65
CA ASP A 233 9.39 -18.96 1.23
C ASP A 233 9.68 -19.06 -0.28
N LYS A 234 9.67 -20.29 -0.81
CA LYS A 234 9.84 -20.56 -2.26
C LYS A 234 8.71 -20.01 -3.14
N LEU A 235 7.60 -19.59 -2.56
CA LEU A 235 6.48 -18.99 -3.29
C LEU A 235 6.54 -17.46 -3.32
N LEU A 236 7.46 -16.84 -2.57
CA LEU A 236 7.64 -15.39 -2.61
C LEU A 236 8.09 -14.95 -4.01
N LYS A 237 7.73 -13.72 -4.38
CA LYS A 237 7.98 -13.15 -5.71
C LYS A 237 8.71 -11.82 -5.63
N PHE A 238 9.21 -11.39 -6.80
CA PHE A 238 9.95 -10.14 -6.97
C PHE A 238 11.17 -10.11 -6.05
N GLU A 239 11.38 -9.01 -5.33
CA GLU A 239 12.51 -8.86 -4.42
C GLU A 239 12.48 -9.79 -3.20
N LEU A 240 11.35 -10.45 -2.94
CA LEU A 240 11.24 -11.44 -1.87
C LEU A 240 11.51 -12.87 -2.34
N ALA A 241 11.66 -13.11 -3.65
CA ALA A 241 11.92 -14.46 -4.15
C ALA A 241 13.31 -14.95 -3.69
N PRO A 242 13.47 -16.25 -3.36
CA PRO A 242 14.77 -16.77 -2.95
C PRO A 242 15.86 -16.51 -3.99
N GLY A 243 16.96 -15.87 -3.56
CA GLY A 243 18.08 -15.52 -4.42
C GLY A 243 17.88 -14.24 -5.26
N ALA A 244 16.75 -13.55 -5.13
CA ALA A 244 16.57 -12.23 -5.73
C ALA A 244 17.37 -11.17 -4.95
N THR A 245 17.91 -10.19 -5.68
CA THR A 245 18.44 -8.98 -5.07
C THR A 245 17.28 -8.03 -4.80
N ASN A 246 17.26 -7.42 -3.60
CA ASN A 246 16.28 -6.39 -3.30
C ASN A 246 16.80 -5.03 -3.81
N PRO A 247 16.25 -4.49 -4.91
CA PRO A 247 16.70 -3.20 -5.45
C PRO A 247 16.40 -2.03 -4.49
N TYR A 248 15.52 -2.24 -3.50
CA TYR A 248 15.12 -1.26 -2.49
C TYR A 248 15.86 -1.42 -1.16
N ALA A 249 16.81 -2.36 -1.04
CA ALA A 249 17.54 -2.57 0.22
C ALA A 249 18.33 -1.34 0.68
N ALA A 250 18.82 -0.54 -0.27
CA ALA A 250 19.61 0.66 -0.02
C ALA A 250 18.76 1.90 0.34
N SER A 251 17.45 1.89 0.09
CA SER A 251 16.57 3.05 0.27
C SER A 251 15.68 2.97 1.51
N THR A 252 15.98 2.10 2.48
CA THR A 252 15.22 2.01 3.74
C THR A 252 15.29 3.35 4.48
N PRO A 253 14.21 4.17 4.53
CA PRO A 253 14.24 5.37 5.36
C PRO A 253 14.22 4.90 6.81
N VAL A 254 15.22 5.31 7.60
CA VAL A 254 15.15 5.14 9.05
C VAL A 254 13.99 5.98 9.55
N LEU A 255 12.91 5.33 9.98
CA LEU A 255 11.76 6.02 10.54
C LEU A 255 12.19 6.76 11.83
N PRO A 256 11.79 8.03 12.02
CA PRO A 256 11.97 8.69 13.30
C PRO A 256 11.16 7.94 14.38
N GLY A 257 11.85 7.27 15.30
CA GLY A 257 11.26 6.56 16.44
C GLY A 257 11.43 5.03 16.46
N SER A 258 12.11 4.42 15.48
CA SER A 258 12.51 3.00 15.59
C SER A 258 13.68 2.87 16.57
N PRO A 259 13.66 1.94 17.55
CA PRO A 259 14.86 1.67 18.34
C PRO A 259 15.93 1.18 17.37
N THR A 260 17.00 1.95 17.23
CA THR A 260 18.15 1.55 16.42
C THR A 260 18.66 0.22 16.95
N ALA A 261 18.56 -0.83 16.14
CA ALA A 261 19.33 -2.05 16.33
C ALA A 261 20.80 -1.71 16.07
N GLY A 262 21.44 -1.12 17.08
CA GLY A 262 22.84 -0.73 17.06
C GLY A 262 23.68 -1.73 17.83
N ALA A 263 24.55 -2.42 17.09
CA ALA A 263 25.84 -2.96 17.53
C ALA A 263 25.82 -4.03 18.63
N SER A 264 25.94 -5.29 18.19
CA SER A 264 26.63 -6.34 18.93
C SER A 264 28.12 -6.01 19.09
N ALA A 265 28.63 -6.01 20.34
CA ALA A 265 29.93 -6.57 20.79
C ALA A 265 30.27 -6.11 22.22
N PRO A 266 31.17 -6.79 22.98
CA PRO A 266 31.42 -8.22 23.12
C PRO A 266 31.38 -8.67 24.60
N ALA A 267 31.56 -9.97 24.83
CA ALA A 267 31.79 -10.53 26.17
C ALA A 267 33.10 -10.00 26.79
N GLY A 268 33.04 -9.58 28.06
CA GLY A 268 34.20 -9.15 28.84
C GLY A 268 33.86 -9.06 30.33
N GLN A 269 34.60 -9.82 31.13
CA GLN A 269 34.40 -10.10 32.55
C GLN A 269 34.64 -8.87 33.44
N GLY A 270 33.93 -8.82 34.58
CA GLY A 270 34.17 -7.82 35.63
C GLY A 270 33.24 -8.01 36.82
N ALA A 271 33.58 -8.97 37.68
CA ALA A 271 32.92 -9.19 38.97
C ALA A 271 33.32 -8.10 39.98
N VAL A 272 32.36 -7.50 40.68
CA VAL A 272 32.51 -6.77 41.97
C VAL A 272 31.16 -6.89 42.76
N PRO A 273 31.16 -7.06 44.11
CA PRO A 273 30.24 -7.94 44.86
C PRO A 273 29.02 -7.19 45.48
N PRO A 274 28.13 -7.85 46.25
CA PRO A 274 26.83 -7.28 46.62
C PRO A 274 26.93 -6.30 47.78
N ALA A 275 26.22 -5.17 47.64
CA ALA A 275 26.04 -4.20 48.72
C ALA A 275 25.14 -4.76 49.82
N THR A 276 25.62 -4.61 51.05
CA THR A 276 25.05 -5.07 52.30
C THR A 276 23.78 -4.31 52.70
N ALA A 277 22.94 -5.03 53.46
CA ALA A 277 21.71 -4.57 54.06
C ALA A 277 21.93 -3.45 55.09
N GLY A 278 21.03 -2.45 55.05
CA GLY A 278 20.82 -1.46 56.11
C GLY A 278 19.32 -1.30 56.36
N ALA A 279 18.92 -1.54 57.61
CA ALA A 279 17.55 -1.68 58.12
C ALA A 279 16.86 -0.30 58.38
N PRO A 280 15.57 -0.27 58.81
CA PRO A 280 14.62 0.81 58.53
C PRO A 280 14.49 1.87 59.63
N SER A 281 13.91 3.02 59.28
CA SER A 281 13.30 3.94 60.25
C SER A 281 12.01 4.58 59.70
N GLN A 282 11.10 4.85 60.63
CA GLN A 282 9.64 4.90 60.54
C GLN A 282 9.01 6.25 60.11
N PRO A 283 7.66 6.31 59.95
CA PRO A 283 6.96 7.37 59.23
C PRO A 283 6.38 8.48 60.12
N ARG A 284 6.24 9.70 59.57
CA ARG A 284 5.36 10.81 60.03
C ARG A 284 5.01 11.64 58.78
N GLY A 285 3.82 12.15 58.51
CA GLY A 285 2.58 12.22 59.27
C GLY A 285 1.46 12.74 58.35
N ILE A 286 0.25 12.68 58.90
CA ILE A 286 -1.06 13.03 58.34
C ILE A 286 -1.23 14.56 58.21
N PRO A 287 -1.88 15.12 57.18
CA PRO A 287 -2.43 16.47 57.24
C PRO A 287 -3.89 16.46 57.73
N THR A 288 -4.21 17.35 58.68
CA THR A 288 -5.58 17.67 59.12
C THR A 288 -5.83 19.18 59.01
N SER A 289 -7.13 19.54 59.03
CA SER A 289 -7.79 20.85 58.88
C SER A 289 -8.09 21.24 57.41
N THR A 290 -9.33 21.25 56.89
CA THR A 290 -10.64 21.86 57.26
C THR A 290 -10.64 23.36 57.54
N GLY A 291 -11.31 24.11 56.65
CA GLY A 291 -12.16 25.25 57.01
C GLY A 291 -11.84 26.56 56.27
N ALA A 292 -12.72 26.97 55.35
CA ALA A 292 -13.61 28.15 55.53
C ALA A 292 -13.99 28.80 54.18
N THR A 293 -15.28 28.77 53.90
CA THR A 293 -16.05 29.62 52.99
C THR A 293 -16.10 31.08 53.47
N ALA A 294 -16.06 32.05 52.54
CA ALA A 294 -17.00 33.18 52.48
C ALA A 294 -16.62 34.18 51.36
N SER A 295 -17.62 34.49 50.53
CA SER A 295 -17.85 35.69 49.69
C SER A 295 -16.84 36.07 48.60
#